data_AF-A0A968TTZ3-F1
#
_entry.id   AF-A0A968TTZ3-F1
#
_cell.length_a   1.000
_cell.length_b   1.000
_cell.length_c   1.000
_cell.angle_alpha   90.00
_cell.angle_beta   90.00
_cell.angle_gamma   90.00
#
_symmetry.space_group_name_H-M   'P 1'
#
loop_
_entity.id
_entity.type
_entity.pdbx_description
1 polymer ?
#
loop_
_entity_poly.entity_id
_entity_poly.type
_entity_poly.pdbx_seq_one_letter_code
_entity_poly.pdbx_strand_id
1 'polypeptide(L)'
;MSQRISEKAFEDAIERGLLQFGPDAIASETDLVLESAPPYGQFQPGGYRKRLPSDYAPALCLLPRDVIDFVLATQPKEWKKLTQHHGTAVQERFLKRLASEIERRGTLDVLRKGLKDSRSPDLPRLETVRSSGF
;
A
#
# COMPACT_ATOMS: atom_id res chain seq x y z
N MET A 1 6.95 -13.96 -39.96
CA MET A 1 7.69 -13.00 -39.12
C MET A 1 8.28 -13.76 -37.95
N SER A 2 9.61 -13.83 -37.84
CA SER A 2 10.25 -14.59 -36.75
C SER A 2 10.09 -13.79 -35.46
N GLN A 3 9.40 -14.34 -34.46
CA GLN A 3 9.34 -13.71 -33.15
C GLN A 3 10.77 -13.66 -32.59
N ARG A 4 11.25 -12.48 -32.19
CA ARG A 4 12.47 -12.38 -31.38
C ARG A 4 12.16 -13.04 -30.04
N ILE A 5 12.53 -14.30 -29.90
CA ILE A 5 12.52 -14.97 -28.60
C ILE A 5 13.72 -14.44 -27.82
N SER A 6 13.47 -13.52 -26.90
CA SER A 6 14.47 -13.00 -25.95
C SER A 6 13.82 -12.84 -24.57
N GLU A 7 14.63 -12.90 -23.51
CA GLU A 7 14.18 -12.67 -22.13
C GLU A 7 13.50 -11.30 -22.00
N LYS A 8 14.09 -10.27 -22.62
CA LYS A 8 13.51 -8.93 -22.66
C LYS A 8 12.10 -8.90 -23.28
N ALA A 9 11.89 -9.62 -24.39
CA ALA A 9 10.58 -9.69 -25.02
C ALA A 9 9.55 -10.41 -24.15
N PHE A 10 9.99 -11.39 -23.36
CA PHE A 10 9.15 -12.11 -22.40
C PHE A 10 8.77 -11.24 -21.20
N GLU A 11 9.73 -10.52 -20.61
CA GLU A 11 9.47 -9.53 -19.55
C GLU A 11 8.47 -8.48 -20.01
N ASP A 12 8.66 -7.92 -21.21
CA ASP A 12 7.77 -6.89 -21.76
C ASP A 12 6.36 -7.44 -22.03
N ALA A 13 6.22 -8.74 -22.33
CA ALA A 13 4.92 -9.38 -22.46
C ALA A 13 4.23 -9.56 -21.09
N ILE A 14 4.97 -10.01 -20.07
CA ILE A 14 4.46 -10.15 -18.69
C ILE A 14 4.05 -8.79 -18.13
N GLU A 15 4.93 -7.78 -18.23
CA GLU A 15 4.64 -6.43 -17.75
C GLU A 15 3.36 -5.88 -18.40
N ARG A 16 3.22 -6.01 -19.72
CA ARG A 16 1.99 -5.57 -20.42
C ARG A 16 0.73 -6.27 -19.90
N GLY A 17 0.81 -7.59 -19.64
CA GLY A 17 -0.31 -8.34 -19.05
C GLY A 17 -0.65 -7.86 -17.63
N LEU A 18 0.35 -7.62 -16.78
CA LEU A 18 0.15 -7.15 -15.40
C LEU A 18 -0.38 -5.71 -15.33
N LEU A 19 0.08 -4.84 -16.23
CA LEU A 19 -0.34 -3.44 -16.24
C LEU A 19 -1.72 -3.24 -16.88
N GLN A 20 -2.26 -4.23 -17.59
CA GLN A 20 -3.59 -4.16 -18.20
C GLN A 20 -4.64 -3.77 -17.14
N PHE A 21 -5.57 -2.88 -17.50
CA PHE A 21 -6.61 -2.33 -16.62
C PHE A 21 -6.09 -1.48 -15.44
N GLY A 22 -4.78 -1.27 -15.33
CA GLY A 22 -4.15 -0.34 -14.39
C GLY A 22 -3.98 1.06 -15.00
N PRO A 23 -3.58 2.06 -14.18
CA PRO A 23 -3.30 3.41 -14.66
C PRO A 23 -2.10 3.48 -15.61
N ASP A 24 -1.22 2.47 -15.55
CA ASP A 24 0.00 2.38 -16.36
C ASP A 24 -0.19 1.46 -17.59
N ALA A 25 -1.44 1.08 -17.92
CA ALA A 25 -1.76 0.26 -19.08
C ALA A 25 -1.41 0.98 -20.39
N ILE A 26 -0.77 0.27 -21.32
CA ILE A 26 -0.58 0.77 -22.69
C ILE A 26 -1.89 0.53 -23.45
N ALA A 27 -2.42 1.57 -24.10
CA ALA A 27 -3.74 1.53 -24.76
C ALA A 27 -3.83 0.68 -26.04
N SER A 28 -2.74 0.03 -26.48
CA SER A 28 -2.66 -0.60 -27.81
C SER A 28 -2.79 -2.12 -27.76
N GLU A 29 -3.52 -2.63 -28.76
CA GLU A 29 -3.95 -3.99 -29.08
C GLU A 29 -3.19 -5.14 -28.39
N THR A 30 -3.93 -5.84 -27.53
CA THR A 30 -3.50 -7.00 -26.77
C THR A 30 -3.72 -8.29 -27.55
N ASP A 31 -2.68 -8.76 -28.24
CA ASP A 31 -2.50 -10.20 -28.53
C ASP A 31 -1.99 -10.89 -27.25
N LEU A 32 -2.80 -10.82 -26.19
CA LEU A 32 -2.50 -11.44 -24.90
C LEU A 32 -3.18 -12.80 -24.83
N VAL A 33 -2.39 -13.83 -24.57
CA VAL A 33 -2.91 -15.15 -24.21
C VAL A 33 -3.30 -15.08 -22.73
N LEU A 34 -4.58 -14.86 -22.46
CA LEU A 34 -5.15 -14.89 -21.11
C LEU A 34 -5.81 -16.24 -20.84
N GLU A 35 -5.75 -16.69 -19.59
CA GLU A 35 -6.57 -17.83 -19.16
C GLU A 35 -8.06 -17.49 -19.31
N SER A 36 -8.86 -18.49 -19.70
CA SER A 36 -10.31 -18.36 -19.75
C SER A 36 -10.85 -18.03 -18.36
N ALA A 37 -11.80 -17.10 -18.29
CA ALA A 37 -12.40 -16.69 -17.01
C ALA A 37 -12.93 -17.93 -16.25
N PRO A 38 -12.61 -18.09 -14.95
CA PRO A 38 -13.11 -19.20 -14.18
C PRO A 38 -14.64 -19.09 -14.01
N PRO A 39 -15.37 -20.21 -13.90
CA PRO A 39 -16.82 -20.19 -13.73
C PRO A 39 -17.26 -19.68 -12.35
N TYR A 40 -16.33 -19.52 -11.42
CA TYR A 40 -16.56 -18.99 -10.07
C TYR A 40 -15.97 -17.57 -9.93
N GLY A 41 -16.67 -16.60 -10.50
CA GLY A 41 -16.42 -15.18 -10.26
C GLY A 41 -15.63 -14.46 -11.37
N GLN A 42 -15.60 -13.14 -11.26
CA GLN A 42 -14.90 -12.26 -12.21
C GLN A 42 -13.45 -12.09 -11.73
N PHE A 43 -12.53 -12.90 -12.23
CA PHE A 43 -11.10 -12.61 -12.11
C PHE A 43 -10.71 -11.61 -13.20
N GLN A 44 -10.40 -10.37 -12.83
CA GLN A 44 -9.77 -9.41 -13.73
C GLN A 44 -8.25 -9.52 -13.57
N PRO A 45 -7.53 -10.23 -14.46
CA PRO A 45 -6.07 -10.25 -14.43
C PRO A 45 -5.53 -8.84 -14.70
N GLY A 46 -4.58 -8.39 -13.89
CA GLY A 46 -3.93 -7.09 -14.06
C GLY A 46 -4.26 -6.08 -12.96
N GLY A 47 -4.20 -4.79 -13.29
CA GLY A 47 -4.42 -3.66 -12.36
C GLY A 47 -3.17 -3.24 -11.58
N TYR A 48 -2.00 -3.80 -11.92
CA TYR A 48 -0.75 -3.46 -11.26
C TYR A 48 -0.28 -2.05 -11.64
N ARG A 49 0.53 -1.47 -10.76
CA ARG A 49 1.21 -0.21 -11.01
C ARG A 49 2.69 -0.46 -11.19
N LYS A 50 3.30 0.16 -12.20
CA LYS A 50 4.74 0.08 -12.41
C LYS A 50 5.45 1.03 -11.43
N ARG A 51 6.54 0.56 -10.84
CA ARG A 51 7.44 1.38 -10.01
C ARG A 51 8.85 1.30 -10.54
N LEU A 52 9.59 2.39 -10.38
CA LEU A 52 11.00 2.44 -10.70
C LEU A 52 11.81 2.03 -9.46
N PRO A 53 13.02 1.48 -9.63
CA PRO A 53 13.92 1.22 -8.51
C PRO A 53 14.19 2.45 -7.65
N SER A 54 14.15 3.65 -8.25
CA SER A 54 14.29 4.94 -7.56
C SER A 54 13.12 5.31 -6.65
N ASP A 55 11.95 4.69 -6.82
CA ASP A 55 10.78 4.95 -5.96
C ASP A 55 10.90 4.24 -4.61
N TYR A 56 11.74 3.21 -4.53
CA TYR A 56 12.02 2.48 -3.30
C TYR A 56 13.07 3.22 -2.47
N ALA A 57 12.78 3.44 -1.19
CA ALA A 57 13.71 4.05 -0.24
C ALA A 57 14.38 2.96 0.60
N PRO A 58 15.65 2.57 0.31
CA PRO A 58 16.30 1.45 0.98
C PRO A 58 16.48 1.68 2.49
N ALA A 59 16.71 2.93 2.90
CA ALA A 59 16.87 3.29 4.31
C ALA A 59 15.60 3.07 5.15
N LEU A 60 14.43 3.05 4.52
CA LEU A 60 13.15 2.82 5.20
C LEU A 60 12.58 1.43 4.91
N CYS A 61 13.13 0.73 3.91
CA CYS A 61 12.57 -0.49 3.33
C CYS A 61 11.10 -0.32 2.88
N LEU A 62 10.77 0.84 2.31
CA LEU A 62 9.40 1.19 1.90
C LEU A 62 9.38 1.85 0.52
N LEU A 63 8.22 1.81 -0.13
CA LEU A 63 7.82 2.69 -1.24
C LEU A 63 7.09 3.90 -0.65
N PRO A 64 7.75 5.04 -0.40
CA PRO A 64 7.19 6.13 0.41
C PRO A 64 5.88 6.67 -0.14
N ARG A 65 5.82 6.90 -1.46
CA ARG A 65 4.63 7.42 -2.13
C ARG A 65 3.44 6.47 -1.99
N ASP A 66 3.65 5.18 -2.23
CA ASP A 66 2.57 4.19 -2.18
C ASP A 66 1.99 4.04 -0.77
N VAL A 67 2.86 4.09 0.24
CA VAL A 67 2.42 4.08 1.64
C VAL A 67 1.54 5.29 1.94
N ILE A 68 1.96 6.49 1.54
CA ILE A 68 1.19 7.71 1.77
C ILE A 68 -0.14 7.69 1.00
N ASP A 69 -0.11 7.33 -0.28
CA ASP A 69 -1.30 7.23 -1.13
C ASP A 69 -2.30 6.22 -0.54
N PHE A 70 -1.81 5.08 -0.04
CA PHE A 70 -2.64 4.09 0.64
C PHE A 70 -3.29 4.65 1.91
N VAL A 71 -2.54 5.35 2.76
CA VAL A 71 -3.07 5.94 4.00
C VAL A 71 -4.07 7.06 3.69
N LEU A 72 -3.80 7.89 2.68
CA LEU A 72 -4.72 8.94 2.23
C LEU A 72 -6.02 8.37 1.68
N ALA A 73 -5.94 7.29 0.88
CA ALA A 73 -7.10 6.64 0.30
C ALA A 73 -7.96 5.93 1.35
N THR A 74 -7.34 5.30 2.34
CA THR A 74 -8.04 4.47 3.34
C THR A 74 -8.44 5.24 4.60
N GLN A 75 -7.64 6.21 5.04
CA GLN A 75 -7.74 6.87 6.33
C GLN A 75 -7.55 8.41 6.26
N PRO A 76 -8.28 9.11 5.37
CA PRO A 76 -8.08 10.55 5.15
C PRO A 76 -8.36 11.40 6.41
N LYS A 77 -9.30 10.98 7.26
CA LYS A 77 -9.65 11.69 8.50
C LYS A 77 -8.51 11.67 9.51
N GLU A 78 -7.88 10.52 9.70
CA GLU A 78 -6.75 10.38 10.64
C GLU A 78 -5.50 11.09 10.10
N TRP A 79 -5.27 11.02 8.78
CA TRP A 79 -4.19 11.78 8.15
C TRP A 79 -4.33 13.30 8.37
N LYS A 80 -5.56 13.83 8.28
CA LYS A 80 -5.83 15.24 8.53
C LYS A 80 -5.48 15.65 9.97
N LYS A 81 -5.87 14.84 10.96
CA LYS A 81 -5.49 15.08 12.37
C LYS A 81 -3.97 15.05 12.54
N LEU A 82 -3.31 14.04 11.97
CA LEU A 82 -1.86 13.90 12.04
C LEU A 82 -1.13 15.11 11.43
N THR A 83 -1.63 15.62 10.31
CA THR A 83 -1.09 16.80 9.62
C THR A 83 -1.26 18.08 10.46
N GLN A 84 -2.36 18.23 11.20
CA GLN A 84 -2.55 19.36 12.11
C GLN A 84 -1.50 19.40 13.24
N HIS A 85 -1.04 18.24 13.71
CA HIS A 85 -0.04 18.15 14.77
C HIS A 85 1.41 18.29 14.29
N HIS A 86 1.71 17.84 13.07
CA HIS A 86 3.09 17.73 12.56
C HIS A 86 3.43 18.69 11.41
N GLY A 87 2.45 19.40 10.85
CA GLY A 87 2.65 20.36 9.78
C GLY A 87 3.29 19.74 8.54
N THR A 88 4.24 20.45 7.95
CA THR A 88 4.88 20.08 6.67
C THR A 88 5.77 18.84 6.75
N ALA A 89 6.26 18.47 7.94
CA ALA A 89 7.12 17.31 8.14
C ALA A 89 6.35 16.00 8.42
N VAL A 90 5.02 16.00 8.28
CA VAL A 90 4.17 14.86 8.66
C VAL A 90 4.51 13.58 7.90
N GLN A 91 4.77 13.67 6.59
CA GLN A 91 5.07 12.50 5.75
C GLN A 91 6.36 11.82 6.19
N GLU A 92 7.44 12.58 6.31
CA GLU A 92 8.76 12.04 6.70
C GLU A 92 8.70 11.40 8.09
N ARG A 93 8.07 12.06 9.06
CA ARG A 93 7.93 11.53 10.42
C ARG A 93 7.09 10.27 10.47
N PHE A 94 5.98 10.25 9.74
CA PHE A 94 5.11 9.08 9.66
C PHE A 94 5.86 7.88 9.09
N LEU A 95 6.58 8.06 7.98
CA LEU A 95 7.33 6.99 7.33
C LEU A 95 8.45 6.45 8.22
N LYS A 96 9.21 7.32 8.88
CA LYS A 96 10.24 6.90 9.85
C LYS A 96 9.64 6.12 11.02
N ARG A 97 8.49 6.58 11.52
CA ARG A 97 7.78 5.90 12.62
C ARG A 97 7.24 4.54 12.19
N LEU A 98 6.67 4.45 11.00
CA LEU A 98 6.19 3.20 10.43
C LEU A 98 7.34 2.19 10.29
N ALA A 99 8.47 2.61 9.68
CA ALA A 99 9.63 1.75 9.53
C ALA A 99 10.15 1.24 10.89
N SER A 100 10.27 2.13 11.88
CA SER A 100 10.70 1.75 13.23
C SER A 100 9.73 0.79 13.94
N GLU A 101 8.41 0.97 13.78
CA GLU A 101 7.43 0.05 14.36
C GLU A 101 7.42 -1.31 13.66
N ILE A 102 7.64 -1.34 12.34
CA ILE A 102 7.82 -2.59 11.58
C ILE A 102 9.08 -3.33 12.07
N GLU A 103 10.19 -2.62 12.24
CA GLU A 103 11.44 -3.21 12.74
C GLU A 103 11.27 -3.78 14.16
N ARG A 104 10.56 -3.06 15.03
CA ARG A 104 10.39 -3.44 16.44
C ARG A 104 9.39 -4.58 16.67
N ARG A 105 8.27 -4.60 15.93
CA ARG A 105 7.13 -5.50 16.17
C ARG A 105 6.88 -6.51 15.04
N GLY A 106 7.46 -6.27 13.88
CA GLY A 106 7.19 -7.02 12.65
C GLY A 106 6.00 -6.46 11.86
N THR A 107 6.07 -6.61 10.53
CA THR A 107 5.06 -6.11 9.58
C THR A 107 3.64 -6.61 9.90
N LEU A 108 3.50 -7.90 10.19
CA LEU A 108 2.19 -8.50 10.44
C LEU A 108 1.51 -7.92 11.69
N ASP A 109 2.28 -7.65 12.74
CA ASP A 109 1.74 -7.07 13.97
C ASP A 109 1.30 -5.61 13.76
N VAL A 110 2.08 -4.84 13.00
CA VAL A 110 1.73 -3.47 12.60
C VAL A 110 0.44 -3.44 11.76
N LEU A 111 0.29 -4.35 10.80
CA LEU A 111 -0.92 -4.43 9.98
C LEU A 111 -2.16 -4.85 10.78
N ARG A 112 -2.02 -5.75 11.76
CA ARG A 112 -3.15 -6.23 12.57
C ARG A 112 -3.59 -5.24 13.66
N LYS A 113 -2.65 -4.57 14.31
CA LYS A 113 -2.92 -3.71 15.48
C LYS A 113 -2.81 -2.22 15.18
N GLY A 114 -2.30 -1.85 14.01
CA GLY A 114 -2.09 -0.48 13.59
C GLY A 114 -0.88 0.19 14.25
N LEU A 115 -0.77 1.49 13.95
CA LEU A 115 0.22 2.41 14.49
C LEU A 115 -0.47 3.36 15.47
N LYS A 116 0.14 3.54 16.64
CA LYS A 116 -0.27 4.60 17.56
C LYS A 116 0.75 5.73 17.48
N ASP A 117 0.24 6.95 17.27
CA ASP A 117 1.05 8.14 17.46
C ASP A 117 1.24 8.35 18.96
N SER A 118 2.50 8.46 19.40
CA SER A 118 2.89 8.57 20.81
C SER A 118 2.41 9.87 21.48
N ARG A 119 1.75 10.76 20.72
CA ARG A 119 1.26 12.06 21.20
C ARG A 119 -0.26 12.17 21.21
N SER A 120 -1.00 11.14 20.78
CA SER A 120 -2.44 11.08 21.06
C SER A 120 -2.61 10.64 22.52
N PRO A 121 -3.23 11.47 23.40
CA PRO A 121 -3.46 11.06 24.77
C PRO A 121 -4.27 9.77 24.75
N ASP A 122 -3.79 8.73 25.43
CA ASP A 122 -4.57 7.51 25.69
C ASP A 122 -5.90 7.97 26.31
N LEU A 123 -6.96 8.00 25.51
CA LEU A 123 -8.30 8.11 26.06
C LEU A 123 -8.51 6.83 26.86
N PRO A 124 -8.75 6.93 28.18
CA PRO A 124 -8.90 5.76 29.02
C PRO A 124 -10.01 4.89 28.46
N ARG A 125 -9.70 3.60 28.33
CA ARG A 125 -10.65 2.53 28.06
C ARG A 125 -11.78 2.70 29.08
N LEU A 126 -13.01 2.94 28.61
CA LEU A 126 -14.20 2.98 29.46
C LEU A 126 -14.41 1.59 30.07
N GLU A 127 -13.72 1.31 31.17
CA GLU A 127 -14.09 0.24 32.08
C GLU A 127 -14.49 0.85 33.42
N THR A 128 -15.61 0.36 33.94
CA THR A 128 -16.09 0.49 35.31
C THR A 128 -17.04 1.66 35.57
N VAL A 129 -18.27 1.54 35.07
CA VAL A 129 -19.44 1.84 35.92
C VAL A 129 -19.67 0.60 36.79
N ARG A 130 -18.92 0.49 37.89
CA ARG A 130 -19.40 -0.27 39.04
C ARG A 130 -20.37 0.67 39.75
N SER A 131 -21.64 0.51 39.41
CA SER A 131 -22.74 0.99 40.24
C SER A 131 -22.67 0.23 41.56
N SER A 132 -22.13 0.87 42.57
CA SER A 132 -22.26 0.45 43.96
C SER A 132 -23.71 0.68 44.38
N GLY A 133 -24.40 -0.39 44.79
CA GLY A 133 -25.60 -0.25 45.59
C GLY A 133 -25.23 0.21 47.00
N PHE A 134 -25.92 1.23 47.49
CA PHE A 134 -26.65 1.32 48.77
C PHE A 134 -27.45 2.62 48.78
#